data_AF-A0A836SKL1-F1
#
_entry.id   AF-A0A836SKL1-F1
#
_cell.length_a   1.000
_cell.length_b   1.000
_cell.length_c   1.000
_cell.angle_alpha   90.00
_cell.angle_beta   90.00
_cell.angle_gamma   90.00
#
_symmetry.space_group_name_H-M   'P 1'
#
loop_
_entity.id
_entity.type
_entity.pdbx_description
1 polymer ?
#
loop_
_entity_poly.entity_id
_entity_poly.type
_entity_poly.pdbx_seq_one_letter_code
_entity_poly.pdbx_strand_id
1 'polypeptide(L)' 'DGDIFKVDPQVSLSNQLIRFRIKAGDEVEDILFFVDGERLLRSGSRFEAFWKPEPGNHKLTVIGRGDGFEEKSIVRFKVL' A
#
# COMPACT_ATOMS: atom_id res chain seq x y z
N ASP A 1 -11.49 2.32 12.92
CA ASP A 1 -11.49 0.88 12.59
C ASP A 1 -10.96 0.70 11.18
N GLY A 2 -9.94 -0.14 11.03
CA GLY A 2 -9.19 -0.33 9.79
C GLY A 2 -9.37 -1.74 9.22
N ASP A 3 -8.82 -2.00 8.04
CA ASP A 3 -8.89 -3.32 7.40
C ASP A 3 -8.07 -4.36 8.17
N ILE A 4 -8.57 -5.60 8.26
CA ILE A 4 -7.84 -6.72 8.87
C ILE A 4 -7.45 -7.71 7.79
N PHE A 5 -6.16 -7.91 7.59
CA PHE A 5 -5.60 -8.91 6.70
C PHE A 5 -5.25 -10.15 7.52
N LYS A 6 -5.97 -11.26 7.26
CA LYS A 6 -5.62 -12.57 7.79
C LYS A 6 -4.64 -13.23 6.83
N VAL A 7 -3.44 -13.50 7.32
CA VAL A 7 -2.43 -14.23 6.56
C VAL A 7 -2.74 -15.72 6.67
N ASP A 8 -2.58 -16.48 5.58
CA ASP A 8 -2.80 -17.93 5.62
C ASP A 8 -1.77 -18.57 6.55
N PRO A 9 -2.18 -19.20 7.68
CA PRO A 9 -1.24 -19.78 8.65
C PRO A 9 -0.48 -20.99 8.10
N GLN A 10 -0.93 -21.59 6.99
CA GLN A 10 -0.28 -22.74 6.35
C GLN A 10 0.89 -22.34 5.44
N VAL A 11 1.01 -21.05 5.11
CA VAL A 11 2.10 -20.50 4.29
C VAL A 11 2.89 -19.51 5.12
N SER A 12 4.21 -19.69 5.22
CA SER A 12 5.08 -18.73 5.91
C SER A 12 4.81 -17.30 5.42
N LEU A 13 4.66 -16.36 6.36
CA LEU A 13 4.56 -14.92 6.10
C LEU A 13 5.63 -14.42 5.11
N SER A 14 6.83 -15.01 5.16
CA SER A 14 7.96 -14.68 4.26
C SER A 14 7.67 -14.89 2.77
N ASN A 15 6.66 -15.70 2.44
CA ASN A 15 6.28 -16.08 1.07
C ASN A 15 4.97 -15.41 0.63
N GLN A 16 4.42 -14.49 1.43
CA GLN A 16 3.20 -13.77 1.11
C GLN A 16 3.50 -12.29 0.82
N LEU A 17 2.68 -11.67 -0.02
CA LEU A 17 2.75 -10.25 -0.33
C LEU A 17 1.35 -9.65 -0.25
N ILE A 18 1.24 -8.46 0.35
CA ILE A 18 0.05 -7.64 0.24
C ILE A 18 0.21 -6.75 -0.98
N ARG A 19 -0.78 -6.81 -1.88
CA ARG A 19 -0.86 -5.93 -3.04
C ARG A 19 -1.75 -4.74 -2.72
N PHE A 20 -1.18 -3.53 -2.79
CA PHE A 20 -1.92 -2.28 -2.76
C PHE A 20 -2.19 -1.82 -4.19
N ARG A 21 -3.46 -1.57 -4.53
CA ARG A 21 -3.86 -1.10 -5.86
C ARG A 21 -4.74 0.13 -5.72
N ILE A 22 -4.38 1.18 -6.44
CA ILE A 22 -5.12 2.43 -6.48
C ILE A 22 -5.97 2.49 -7.74
N LYS A 23 -7.20 2.98 -7.59
CA LYS A 23 -8.00 3.49 -8.70
C LYS A 23 -7.85 5.00 -8.68
N ALA A 24 -7.29 5.55 -9.74
CA ALA A 24 -7.04 6.97 -9.91
C ALA A 24 -7.62 7.44 -11.25
N GLY A 25 -7.96 8.72 -11.34
CA GLY A 25 -8.30 9.36 -12.62
C GLY A 25 -7.08 9.55 -13.51
N ASP A 26 -7.32 9.96 -14.76
CA ASP A 26 -6.29 10.11 -15.77
C ASP A 26 -5.33 11.27 -15.47
N GLU A 27 -5.77 12.24 -14.68
CA GLU A 27 -5.00 13.40 -14.20
C GLU A 27 -3.86 13.02 -13.24
N VAL A 28 -3.89 11.82 -12.67
CA VAL A 28 -2.85 11.34 -11.75
C VAL A 28 -1.67 10.80 -12.53
N GLU A 29 -0.56 11.50 -12.48
CA GLU A 29 0.67 11.18 -13.19
C GLU A 29 1.55 10.19 -12.43
N ASP A 30 1.64 10.35 -11.10
CA ASP A 30 2.48 9.54 -10.23
C ASP A 30 1.80 9.18 -8.90
N ILE A 31 2.15 8.02 -8.35
CA ILE A 31 1.74 7.58 -7.02
C ILE A 31 2.96 7.14 -6.22
N LEU A 32 3.01 7.59 -4.96
CA LEU A 32 3.95 7.12 -3.95
C LEU A 32 3.23 6.35 -2.86
N PHE A 33 3.76 5.18 -2.51
CA PHE A 33 3.26 4.34 -1.43
C PHE A 33 4.26 4.33 -0.27
N PHE A 34 3.74 4.42 0.95
CA PHE A 34 4.52 4.28 2.17
C PHE A 34 3.80 3.38 3.16
N VAL A 35 4.49 2.41 3.75
CA VAL A 35 4.00 1.66 4.91
C VAL A 35 4.83 2.05 6.10
N ASP A 36 4.18 2.55 7.16
CA ASP A 36 4.81 3.01 8.39
C ASP A 36 5.91 4.06 8.22
N GLY A 37 5.84 4.82 7.12
CA GLY A 37 6.79 5.87 6.75
C GLY A 37 7.89 5.41 5.81
N GLU A 38 8.02 4.10 5.56
CA GLU A 38 8.96 3.55 4.60
C GLU A 38 8.38 3.52 3.19
N ARG A 39 9.11 4.10 2.24
CA ARG A 39 8.67 4.15 0.83
C ARG A 39 8.76 2.76 0.21
N LEU A 40 7.64 2.28 -0.32
CA LEU A 40 7.64 1.03 -1.06
C LEU A 40 8.24 1.21 -2.45
N LEU A 41 8.99 0.20 -2.91
CA LEU A 41 9.41 0.12 -4.30
C LEU A 41 8.21 -0.30 -5.16
N ARG A 42 8.04 0.39 -6.29
CA ARG A 42 7.02 0.06 -7.27
C ARG A 42 7.35 -1.27 -7.92
N SER A 43 6.34 -2.09 -8.14
CA SER A 43 6.45 -3.37 -8.86
C SER A 43 5.35 -3.41 -9.91
N GLY A 44 5.76 -3.37 -11.19
CA GLY A 44 4.84 -3.35 -12.33
C GLY A 44 4.25 -1.97 -12.62
N SER A 45 2.96 -1.80 -12.32
CA SER A 45 2.17 -0.61 -12.69
C SER A 45 2.44 0.59 -11.76
N ARG A 46 2.29 1.82 -12.28
CA ARG A 46 2.40 3.06 -11.48
C ARG A 46 1.38 3.14 -10.34
N PHE A 47 0.27 2.41 -10.44
CA PHE A 47 -0.82 2.40 -9.46
C PHE A 47 -0.81 1.19 -8.52
N GLU A 48 0.29 0.43 -8.50
CA GLU A 48 0.41 -0.80 -7.74
C GLU A 48 1.73 -0.86 -6.98
N ALA A 49 1.65 -1.36 -5.75
CA ALA A 49 2.81 -1.68 -4.93
C ALA A 49 2.59 -3.00 -4.19
N PHE A 50 3.68 -3.71 -3.96
CA PHE A 50 3.68 -4.93 -3.14
C PHE A 50 4.49 -4.68 -1.89
N TRP A 51 4.01 -5.21 -0.78
CA TRP A 51 4.66 -5.14 0.52
C TRP A 51 4.70 -6.52 1.15
N LYS A 52 5.82 -6.83 1.81
CA LYS A 52 5.94 -8.05 2.61
C LYS A 52 5.23 -7.82 3.94
N PRO A 53 4.21 -8.61 4.28
CA PRO A 53 3.45 -8.41 5.50
C PRO A 53 4.27 -8.72 6.73
N GLU A 54 4.23 -7.80 7.69
CA GLU A 54 4.70 -8.00 9.06
C GLU A 54 3.48 -8.06 9.98
N PRO A 55 3.46 -8.90 11.03
CA PRO A 55 2.36 -8.93 11.98
C PRO A 55 2.28 -7.63 12.78
N GLY A 56 1.07 -7.09 12.96
CA GLY A 56 0.89 -5.86 13.75
C GLY A 56 -0.10 -4.89 13.15
N ASN A 57 -0.13 -3.67 13.72
CA ASN A 57 -0.91 -2.56 13.20
C ASN A 57 0.00 -1.70 12.32
N HIS A 58 -0.46 -1.40 11.11
CA HIS A 58 0.29 -0.70 10.09
C HIS A 58 -0.51 0.46 9.52
N LYS A 59 0.20 1.43 8.95
CA LYS A 59 -0.36 2.61 8.30
C LYS A 59 0.16 2.71 6.88
N LEU A 60 -0.73 2.51 5.91
CA LEU A 60 -0.48 2.83 4.52
C LEU A 60 -0.75 4.33 4.29
N THR A 61 0.23 5.02 3.71
CA THR A 61 0.07 6.38 3.18
C THR A 61 0.28 6.34 1.68
N VAL A 62 -0.64 6.96 0.94
CA VAL A 62 -0.59 7.06 -0.51
C VAL A 62 -0.60 8.53 -0.89
N ILE A 63 0.33 8.94 -1.73
CA ILE A 63 0.42 10.31 -2.25
C ILE A 63 0.26 10.23 -3.76
N GLY A 64 -0.81 10.82 -4.28
CA GLY A 64 -1.03 10.98 -5.72
C GLY A 64 -0.65 12.38 -6.18
N ARG A 65 -0.03 12.46 -7.36
CA ARG A 65 0.47 13.71 -7.94
C ARG A 65 0.06 13.81 -9.39
N GLY A 66 -0.25 15.02 -9.83
CA GLY A 66 -0.46 15.37 -11.22
C GLY A 66 -0.21 16.86 -11.43
N ASP A 67 -0.59 17.38 -12.60
CA ASP A 67 -0.34 18.78 -12.93
C ASP A 67 -1.04 19.73 -11.93
N GLY A 68 -0.23 20.43 -11.14
CA GLY A 68 -0.70 21.41 -10.15
C GLY A 68 -1.37 20.85 -8.89
N PHE A 69 -1.39 19.53 -8.66
CA PHE A 69 -1.97 18.95 -7.45
C PHE A 69 -1.13 17.84 -6.80
N GLU A 70 -1.28 17.75 -5.47
CA GLU A 70 -0.84 16.63 -4.67
C GLU A 70 -1.96 16.27 -3.69
N GLU A 71 -2.38 15.01 -3.68
CA GLU A 71 -3.38 14.49 -2.75
C GLU A 71 -2.80 13.36 -1.90
N LYS A 72 -3.18 13.33 -0.63
CA LYS A 72 -2.73 12.33 0.34
C LYS A 72 -3.89 11.56 0.95
N SER A 73 -3.82 10.24 0.86
CA SER A 73 -4.76 9.32 1.52
C SER A 73 -4.03 8.44 2.53
N ILE A 74 -4.72 8.05 3.61
CA ILE A 74 -4.18 7.23 4.70
C ILE A 74 -5.17 6.12 5.02
N VAL A 75 -4.67 4.89 5.05
CA VAL A 75 -5.39 3.70 5.50
C VAL A 75 -4.64 3.07 6.65
N ARG A 76 -5.36 2.67 7.71
CA ARG A 76 -4.80 1.88 8.81
C ARG A 76 -5.30 0.45 8.66
N PHE A 77 -4.42 -0.52 8.88
CA PHE A 77 -4.77 -1.93 8.77
C PHE A 77 -4.02 -2.78 9.80
N LYS A 78 -4.51 -3.98 10.07
CA LYS A 78 -3.87 -4.95 10.96
C LYS A 78 -3.57 -6.23 10.20
N VAL A 79 -2.36 -6.74 10.34
CA VAL A 79 -1.96 -8.08 9.87
C VAL A 79 -2.00 -9.02 11.06
N LEU A 80 -2.77 -10.11 10.94
CA LEU A 80 -2.89 -11.18 11.94
C LEU A 80 -2.01 -12.37 11.58
#